data_AF-A0A7J4FBD2-F1
#
_entry.id   AF-A0A7J4FBD2-F1
#
_cell.length_a   1.000
_cell.length_b   1.000
_cell.length_c   1.000
_cell.angle_alpha   90.00
_cell.angle_beta   90.00
_cell.angle_gamma   90.00
#
_symmetry.space_group_name_H-M   'P 1'
#
loop_
_entity.id
_entity.type
_entity.pdbx_description
1 polymer ?
#
loop_
_entity_poly.entity_id
_entity_poly.type
_entity_poly.pdbx_seq_one_letter_code
_entity_poly.pdbx_strand_id
1 'polypeptide(L)'
;SREYKGGNGLFLAAIGIDHFAPIEEFKQRMDRLITAIKSSRKAPGYAEILIPGEVELRTEERRLKEGIEIPDRTWEEMARAAETLGLDIGAIA
;
A
#
# COMPACT_ATOMS: atom_id res chain seq x y z
N SER A 1 27.40 -27.77 16.18
CA SER A 1 26.66 -27.64 14.90
C SER A 1 26.50 -26.16 14.61
N ARG A 2 26.61 -25.72 13.36
CA ARG A 2 26.54 -24.30 12.97
C ARG A 2 25.24 -23.64 13.46
N GLU A 3 25.33 -22.43 13.99
CA GLU A 3 24.21 -21.55 14.34
C GLU A 3 23.33 -21.26 13.11
N TYR A 4 22.03 -21.39 13.27
CA TYR A 4 21.02 -21.03 12.27
C TYR A 4 20.93 -19.49 12.18
N LYS A 5 21.41 -18.91 11.08
CA LYS A 5 21.45 -17.45 10.85
C LYS A 5 20.16 -16.84 10.28
N GLY A 6 19.04 -17.57 10.33
CA GLY A 6 17.76 -17.13 9.77
C GLY A 6 17.75 -17.05 8.23
N GLY A 7 16.58 -17.26 7.65
CA GLY A 7 16.31 -17.03 6.24
C GLY A 7 14.94 -16.38 6.09
N ASN A 8 14.84 -15.36 5.24
CA ASN A 8 13.55 -14.76 4.89
C ASN A 8 12.87 -15.66 3.86
N GLY A 9 12.10 -16.65 4.34
CA GLY A 9 11.26 -17.47 3.47
C GLY A 9 10.11 -16.63 2.91
N LEU A 10 10.02 -16.54 1.59
CA LEU A 10 8.94 -15.85 0.88
C LEU A 10 8.19 -16.84 0.01
N PHE A 11 6.86 -16.86 0.14
CA PHE A 11 5.96 -17.57 -0.76
C PHE A 11 5.12 -16.56 -1.54
N LEU A 12 5.07 -16.71 -2.85
CA LEU A 12 4.22 -15.93 -3.74
C LEU A 12 3.31 -16.88 -4.52
N ALA A 13 2.06 -16.48 -4.72
CA ALA A 13 1.09 -17.19 -5.54
C ALA A 13 0.41 -16.22 -6.51
N ALA A 14 0.19 -16.69 -7.74
CA ALA A 14 -0.59 -16.00 -8.76
C ALA A 14 -1.64 -16.98 -9.29
N ILE A 15 -2.89 -16.53 -9.40
CA ILE A 15 -4.02 -17.33 -9.86
C ILE A 15 -4.62 -16.64 -11.08
N GLY A 16 -4.61 -17.32 -12.23
CA GLY A 16 -5.24 -16.84 -13.47
C GLY A 16 -6.76 -16.94 -13.38
N ILE A 17 -7.44 -15.81 -13.20
CA ILE A 17 -8.91 -15.76 -13.02
C ILE A 17 -9.68 -16.21 -14.26
N ASP A 18 -9.13 -15.94 -15.44
CA ASP A 18 -9.66 -16.33 -16.76
C ASP A 18 -9.80 -17.86 -16.95
N HIS A 19 -9.08 -18.65 -16.15
CA HIS A 19 -9.22 -20.11 -16.12
C HIS A 19 -10.47 -20.59 -15.35
N PHE A 20 -11.14 -19.70 -14.61
CA PHE A 20 -12.31 -20.01 -13.79
C PHE A 20 -13.59 -19.30 -14.27
N ALA A 21 -13.45 -18.08 -14.81
CA ALA A 21 -14.57 -17.29 -15.32
C ALA A 21 -14.07 -16.21 -16.28
N PRO A 22 -14.93 -15.70 -17.21
CA PRO A 22 -14.64 -14.49 -17.96
C PRO A 22 -14.27 -13.33 -17.02
N ILE A 23 -13.18 -12.62 -17.32
CA ILE A 23 -12.63 -11.59 -16.44
C ILE A 23 -13.62 -10.48 -16.11
N GLU A 24 -14.45 -10.09 -17.07
CA GLU A 24 -15.45 -9.04 -16.88
C GLU A 24 -16.60 -9.49 -15.96
N GLU A 25 -17.02 -10.75 -16.04
CA GLU A 25 -18.01 -11.29 -15.11
C GLU A 25 -17.45 -11.37 -13.68
N PHE A 26 -16.18 -11.75 -13.53
CA PHE A 26 -15.50 -11.76 -12.24
C PHE A 26 -15.46 -10.35 -11.62
N LYS A 27 -15.02 -9.34 -12.39
CA LYS A 27 -15.00 -7.94 -11.93
C LYS A 27 -16.39 -7.47 -11.51
N GLN A 28 -17.42 -7.71 -12.32
CA GLN A 28 -18.81 -7.34 -11.98
C GLN A 28 -19.32 -8.03 -10.71
N ARG A 29 -18.86 -9.27 -10.43
CA ARG A 29 -19.18 -9.96 -9.17
C ARG A 29 -18.46 -9.31 -7.98
N MET A 30 -17.20 -8.92 -8.16
CA MET A 30 -16.44 -8.20 -7.14
C MET A 30 -17.04 -6.82 -6.83
N ASP A 31 -17.46 -6.07 -7.85
CA ASP A 31 -18.11 -4.76 -7.68
C ASP A 31 -19.41 -4.87 -6.86
N ARG A 32 -20.22 -5.90 -7.15
CA ARG A 32 -21.44 -6.20 -6.39
C ARG A 32 -21.12 -6.55 -4.94
N LEU A 33 -20.09 -7.37 -4.70
CA LEU A 33 -19.64 -7.72 -3.35
C LEU A 33 -19.18 -6.48 -2.57
N ILE A 34 -18.33 -5.66 -3.18
CA ILE A 34 -17.83 -4.41 -2.59
C ILE A 34 -19.01 -3.50 -2.25
N THR A 35 -19.95 -3.32 -3.17
CA THR A 35 -21.16 -2.51 -2.96
C THR A 35 -21.98 -3.03 -1.77
N ALA A 36 -22.20 -4.35 -1.69
CA ALA A 36 -22.93 -4.96 -0.59
C ALA A 36 -22.25 -4.70 0.77
N ILE A 37 -20.92 -4.87 0.83
CA ILE A 37 -20.12 -4.59 2.03
C ILE A 37 -20.28 -3.11 2.43
N LYS A 38 -20.05 -2.17 1.50
CA LYS A 38 -20.13 -0.73 1.81
C LYS A 38 -21.53 -0.26 2.19
N SER A 39 -22.57 -0.96 1.72
CA SER A 39 -23.97 -0.69 2.08
C SER A 39 -24.40 -1.25 3.43
N SER A 40 -23.59 -2.11 4.04
CA SER A 40 -23.93 -2.77 5.30
C SER A 40 -24.03 -1.79 6.48
N ARG A 41 -24.68 -2.23 7.56
CA ARG A 41 -24.82 -1.43 8.79
C ARG A 41 -23.44 -1.10 9.34
N LYS A 42 -23.17 0.20 9.53
CA LYS A 42 -21.93 0.69 10.15
C LYS A 42 -21.96 0.45 11.66
N ALA A 43 -20.78 0.26 12.25
CA ALA A 43 -20.63 0.29 13.70
C ALA A 43 -20.92 1.71 14.24
N PRO A 44 -21.40 1.84 15.50
CA PRO A 44 -21.57 3.16 16.12
C PRO A 44 -20.27 3.97 16.06
N GLY A 45 -20.38 5.24 15.65
CA GLY A 45 -19.22 6.14 15.52
C GLY A 45 -18.47 6.05 14.19
N TYR A 46 -18.84 5.16 13.26
CA TYR A 46 -18.21 5.04 11.95
C TYR A 46 -19.11 5.55 10.82
N ALA A 47 -18.55 6.38 9.93
CA ALA A 47 -19.29 6.98 8.82
C ALA A 47 -19.38 6.05 7.59
N GLU A 48 -18.33 5.26 7.34
CA GLU A 48 -18.23 4.39 6.16
C GLU A 48 -17.53 3.05 6.50
N ILE A 49 -17.69 2.08 5.61
CA ILE A 49 -16.93 0.83 5.61
C ILE A 49 -15.93 0.93 4.45
N LEU A 50 -14.64 0.73 4.75
CA LEU A 50 -13.56 0.73 3.78
C LEU A 50 -13.19 -0.69 3.38
N ILE A 51 -12.86 -0.89 2.11
CA ILE A 51 -12.31 -2.14 1.59
C ILE A 51 -10.77 -2.08 1.67
N PRO A 52 -10.07 -3.21 1.92
CA PRO A 52 -8.62 -3.24 1.86
C PRO A 52 -8.08 -2.62 0.56
N GLY A 53 -7.12 -1.70 0.68
CA GLY A 53 -6.57 -0.93 -0.44
C GLY A 53 -7.16 0.47 -0.61
N GLU A 54 -8.37 0.77 -0.10
CA GLU A 54 -8.97 2.11 -0.25
C GLU A 54 -8.21 3.20 0.51
N VAL A 55 -7.70 2.90 1.71
CA VAL A 55 -6.94 3.87 2.51
C VAL A 55 -5.63 4.21 1.80
N GLU A 56 -4.97 3.20 1.27
CA GLU A 56 -3.73 3.30 0.51
C GLU A 56 -3.94 4.12 -0.76
N LEU A 57 -4.99 3.82 -1.54
CA LEU A 57 -5.35 4.57 -2.75
C LEU A 57 -5.61 6.05 -2.44
N ARG A 58 -6.41 6.35 -1.42
CA ARG A 58 -6.67 7.75 -1.01
C ARG A 58 -5.39 8.46 -0.55
N THR A 59 -4.51 7.73 0.14
CA THR A 59 -3.23 8.27 0.61
C THR A 59 -2.28 8.55 -0.55
N GLU A 60 -2.22 7.66 -1.55
CA GLU A 60 -1.46 7.84 -2.79
C GLU A 60 -1.98 9.05 -3.57
N GLU A 61 -3.29 9.12 -3.85
CA GLU A 61 -3.91 10.24 -4.56
C GLU A 61 -3.63 11.59 -3.89
N ARG A 62 -3.66 11.62 -2.56
CA ARG A 62 -3.30 12.82 -1.78
C ARG A 62 -1.82 13.14 -1.92
N ARG A 63 -0.93 12.17 -1.66
CA ARG A 63 0.53 12.40 -1.66
C ARG A 63 1.09 12.73 -3.04
N LEU A 64 0.45 12.27 -4.11
CA LEU A 64 0.78 12.69 -5.48
C LEU A 64 0.50 14.18 -5.72
N LYS A 65 -0.47 14.77 -5.00
CA LYS A 65 -0.86 16.18 -5.15
C LYS A 65 -0.17 17.08 -4.13
N GLU A 66 -0.05 16.61 -2.90
CA GLU A 66 0.38 17.41 -1.75
C GLU A 66 1.84 17.14 -1.34
N GLY A 67 2.46 16.10 -1.91
CA GLY A 67 3.76 15.62 -1.50
C GLY A 67 3.69 14.57 -0.39
N ILE A 68 4.83 13.95 -0.09
CA ILE A 68 4.97 12.96 0.98
C ILE A 68 5.53 13.68 2.21
N GLU A 69 4.77 13.68 3.30
CA GLU A 69 5.26 14.15 4.59
C GLU A 69 6.34 13.19 5.11
N ILE A 70 7.54 13.73 5.32
CA ILE A 70 8.69 13.02 5.88
C ILE A 70 8.98 13.64 7.25
N PRO A 71 9.03 12.84 8.33
CA PRO A 71 9.43 13.35 9.65
C PRO A 71 10.84 13.95 9.62
N ASP A 72 11.06 15.05 10.33
CA ASP A 72 12.35 15.78 10.36
C ASP A 72 13.54 14.86 10.61
N ARG A 73 13.42 13.95 11.59
CA ARG A 73 14.47 12.99 11.90
C ARG A 73 14.81 12.08 10.71
N THR A 74 13.81 11.61 9.99
CA THR A 74 14.01 10.76 8.81
C THR A 74 14.69 11.55 7.68
N TRP A 75 14.30 12.82 7.50
CA TRP A 75 14.95 13.71 6.54
C TRP A 75 16.43 13.91 6.86
N GLU A 76 16.77 14.17 8.13
CA GLU A 76 18.15 14.29 8.57
C GLU A 76 18.97 13.01 8.36
N GLU A 77 18.37 11.84 8.63
CA GLU A 77 19.02 10.54 8.40
C GLU A 77 19.33 10.34 6.90
N MET A 78 18.42 10.74 6.02
CA MET A 78 18.63 10.73 4.57
C MET A 78 19.72 11.70 4.13
N ALA A 79 19.72 12.93 4.65
CA ALA A 79 20.74 13.95 4.34
C ALA A 79 22.15 13.48 4.76
N ARG A 80 22.30 12.93 5.97
CA ARG A 80 23.58 12.36 6.43
C ARG A 80 24.07 11.20 5.56
N ALA A 81 23.15 10.34 5.10
CA ALA A 81 23.48 9.26 4.19
C ALA A 81 23.96 9.80 2.83
N ALA A 82 23.31 10.84 2.29
CA ALA A 82 23.71 11.51 1.06
C ALA A 82 25.12 12.15 1.18
N GLU A 83 25.38 12.87 2.27
CA GLU A 83 26.70 13.47 2.56
C GLU A 83 27.82 12.42 2.59
N THR A 84 27.58 11.28 3.25
CA THR A 84 28.55 10.18 3.33
C THR A 84 28.90 9.62 1.95
N LEU A 85 27.96 9.71 1.01
CA LEU A 85 28.12 9.26 -0.37
C LEU A 85 28.56 10.38 -1.32
N GLY A 86 28.76 11.61 -0.82
CA GLY A 86 29.13 12.78 -1.63
C GLY A 86 28.01 13.27 -2.57
N LEU A 87 26.74 13.04 -2.22
CA LEU A 87 25.57 13.46 -3.00
C LEU A 87 24.98 14.76 -2.45
N ASP A 88 24.60 15.68 -3.35
CA ASP A 88 23.91 16.92 -3.00
C ASP A 88 22.39 16.70 -2.95
N ILE A 89 21.79 16.91 -1.78
CA ILE A 89 20.35 16.77 -1.54
C ILE A 89 19.57 18.08 -1.77
N GLY A 90 20.26 19.21 -1.95
CA GLY A 90 19.66 20.51 -2.21
C GLY A 90 18.89 20.61 -3.53
N ALA A 91 19.06 19.63 -4.43
CA ALA A 91 18.29 19.51 -5.67
C ALA A 91 16.91 18.83 -5.50
N ILE A 92 16.63 18.26 -4.31
CA ILE A 92 15.41 17.50 -4.01
C ILE A 92 14.46 18.28 -3.08
N ALA A 93 14.97 19.30 -2.38
CA ALA A 93 14.20 20.22 -1.55
C ALA A 93 13.64 21.39 -2.37
#